data_AF-A0A440UTN2-F1
#
_entry.id   AF-A0A440UTN2-F1
#
_cell.length_a   1.000
_cell.length_b   1.000
_cell.length_c   1.000
_cell.angle_alpha   90.00
_cell.angle_beta   90.00
_cell.angle_gamma   90.00
#
_symmetry.space_group_name_H-M   'P 1'
#
loop_
_entity.id
_entity.type
_entity.pdbx_description
1 polymer ?
#
loop_
_entity_poly.entity_id
_entity_poly.type
_entity_poly.pdbx_seq_one_letter_code
_entity_poly.pdbx_strand_id
1 'polypeptide(L)'
;MANGLDDVVAAETVLSDVDGAGGHLTIRGHSLTELAGHWRYGQVVRLLFDGFFDELPGDDELEKAIGNARVEVFERLQPMLAGLPALDVYSGMRAGIALLPDGDSLADALRLIAAPAVLTPALLRLGRGEKPVPPDARADHANDMLRMLSGTASPALAKALDTYLVTVSDHGLNASTFATRVVASTQAGLTSAILAGLGALKGPLHGGAPGPVIEMLDAIEASGDAAAWLRNEIARGERIMGFGHRIYRVRDPRADVLKAVVRRLGTRCETGSRLA
;
A
#
# COMPACT_ATOMS: atom_id res chain seq x y z
N MET A 1 -25.96 0.77 -21.77
CA MET A 1 -24.51 0.81 -21.45
C MET A 1 -24.39 0.92 -19.94
N ALA A 2 -23.66 0.01 -19.29
CA ALA A 2 -23.37 0.11 -17.86
C ALA A 2 -22.19 1.07 -17.68
N ASN A 3 -22.47 2.37 -17.55
CA ASN A 3 -21.44 3.37 -17.30
C ASN A 3 -20.78 3.08 -15.93
N GLY A 4 -19.48 2.80 -15.92
CA GLY A 4 -18.72 2.51 -14.70
C GLY A 4 -18.69 1.04 -14.25
N LEU A 5 -19.27 0.12 -15.02
CA LEU A 5 -19.32 -1.33 -14.71
C LEU A 5 -19.95 -1.66 -13.35
N ASP A 6 -20.89 -0.83 -12.89
CA ASP A 6 -21.64 -1.12 -11.66
C ASP A 6 -22.44 -2.40 -11.78
N ASP A 7 -22.32 -3.25 -10.74
CA ASP A 7 -22.95 -4.56 -10.63
C ASP A 7 -22.67 -5.52 -11.81
N VAL A 8 -21.59 -5.27 -12.57
CA VAL A 8 -21.12 -6.16 -13.63
C VAL A 8 -20.06 -7.12 -13.09
N VAL A 9 -20.36 -8.42 -13.13
CA VAL A 9 -19.37 -9.46 -12.82
C VAL A 9 -18.39 -9.57 -13.99
N ALA A 10 -17.19 -9.00 -13.81
CA ALA A 10 -16.16 -8.95 -14.86
C ALA A 10 -15.06 -10.02 -14.70
N ALA A 11 -14.99 -10.72 -13.57
CA ALA A 11 -14.02 -11.79 -13.32
C ALA A 11 -14.46 -12.70 -12.17
N GLU A 12 -14.00 -13.94 -12.21
CA GLU A 12 -13.96 -14.84 -11.05
C GLU A 12 -12.61 -14.69 -10.35
N THR A 13 -12.59 -14.83 -9.02
CA THR A 13 -11.36 -14.71 -8.23
C THR A 13 -11.37 -15.69 -7.05
N VAL A 14 -10.18 -16.16 -6.71
CA VAL A 14 -9.90 -16.96 -5.51
C VAL A 14 -9.13 -16.16 -4.46
N LEU A 15 -8.85 -14.87 -4.71
CA LEU A 15 -7.94 -14.06 -3.89
C LEU A 15 -8.64 -13.40 -2.69
N SER A 16 -9.76 -12.71 -2.91
CA SER A 16 -10.48 -12.04 -1.84
C SER A 16 -11.97 -11.93 -2.13
N ASP A 17 -12.73 -11.74 -1.06
CA ASP A 17 -14.14 -11.41 -1.08
C ASP A 17 -14.41 -10.20 -0.17
N VAL A 18 -15.24 -9.27 -0.65
CA VAL A 18 -15.59 -8.02 0.03
C VAL A 18 -17.10 -8.01 0.29
N ASP A 19 -17.49 -8.42 1.49
CA ASP A 19 -18.88 -8.27 1.93
C ASP A 19 -19.12 -6.84 2.42
N GLY A 20 -19.60 -6.00 1.50
CA GLY A 20 -19.93 -4.61 1.77
C GLY A 20 -21.12 -4.42 2.73
N ALA A 21 -22.01 -5.40 2.83
CA ALA A 21 -23.22 -5.31 3.65
C ALA A 21 -22.94 -5.74 5.10
N GLY A 22 -22.17 -6.82 5.29
CA GLY A 22 -21.73 -7.30 6.59
C GLY A 22 -20.48 -6.60 7.12
N GLY A 23 -19.70 -5.94 6.25
CA GLY A 23 -18.46 -5.28 6.65
C GLY A 23 -17.31 -6.27 6.85
N HIS A 24 -17.22 -7.29 6.01
CA HIS A 24 -16.19 -8.32 6.09
C HIS A 24 -15.27 -8.28 4.87
N LEU A 25 -13.99 -8.49 5.13
CA LEU A 25 -12.98 -8.71 4.11
C LEU A 25 -12.34 -10.07 4.37
N THR A 26 -12.39 -10.95 3.37
CA THR A 26 -11.77 -12.27 3.39
C THR A 26 -10.67 -12.31 2.35
N ILE A 27 -9.49 -12.80 2.71
CA ILE A 27 -8.33 -12.97 1.83
C ILE A 27 -7.95 -14.44 1.86
N ARG A 28 -8.07 -15.12 0.72
CA ARG A 28 -7.74 -16.55 0.54
C ARG A 28 -8.37 -17.44 1.62
N GLY A 29 -9.64 -17.16 1.96
CA GLY A 29 -10.40 -17.89 2.98
C GLY A 29 -10.16 -17.47 4.43
N HIS A 30 -9.26 -16.53 4.69
CA HIS A 30 -9.00 -15.98 6.02
C HIS A 30 -9.65 -14.61 6.20
N SER A 31 -10.30 -14.37 7.32
CA SER A 31 -10.79 -13.04 7.65
C SER A 31 -9.64 -12.05 7.83
N LEU A 32 -9.85 -10.79 7.45
CA LEU A 32 -8.86 -9.74 7.67
C LEU A 32 -8.41 -9.66 9.15
N THR A 33 -9.32 -9.90 10.09
CA THR A 33 -9.04 -9.87 11.52
C THR A 33 -8.12 -11.01 11.99
N GLU A 34 -8.15 -12.17 11.33
CA GLU A 34 -7.21 -13.26 11.60
C GLU A 34 -5.81 -12.93 11.09
N LEU A 35 -5.71 -12.25 9.95
CA LEU A 35 -4.43 -11.89 9.33
C LEU A 35 -3.79 -10.67 10.02
N ALA A 36 -4.54 -9.57 10.10
CA ALA A 36 -3.98 -8.27 10.48
C ALA A 36 -3.52 -8.25 11.94
N GLY A 37 -2.22 -8.02 12.13
CA GLY A 37 -1.59 -7.98 13.44
C GLY A 37 -1.09 -9.35 13.94
N HIS A 38 -1.48 -10.46 13.30
CA HIS A 38 -1.04 -11.80 13.66
C HIS A 38 -0.06 -12.39 12.63
N TRP A 39 -0.30 -12.14 11.34
CA TRP A 39 0.55 -12.57 10.25
C TRP A 39 1.53 -11.46 9.85
N ARG A 40 2.71 -11.85 9.35
CA ARG A 40 3.65 -10.92 8.71
C ARG A 40 3.25 -10.66 7.26
N TYR A 41 3.62 -9.49 6.73
CA TYR A 41 3.34 -9.15 5.33
C TYR A 41 3.86 -10.19 4.34
N GLY A 42 5.08 -10.71 4.53
CA GLY A 42 5.64 -11.77 3.67
C GLY A 42 4.81 -13.07 3.64
N GLN A 43 4.15 -13.42 4.75
CA GLN A 43 3.26 -14.59 4.81
C GLN A 43 1.98 -14.36 4.01
N VAL A 44 1.45 -13.13 4.02
CA VAL A 44 0.29 -12.75 3.20
C VAL A 44 0.67 -12.69 1.71
N VAL A 45 1.88 -12.23 1.37
CA VAL A 45 2.41 -12.33 -0.01
C VAL A 45 2.45 -13.79 -0.47
N ARG A 46 2.99 -14.70 0.35
CA ARG A 46 2.99 -16.14 0.04
C ARG A 46 1.57 -16.67 -0.18
N LEU A 47 0.65 -16.34 0.73
CA LEU A 47 -0.75 -16.75 0.67
C LEU A 47 -1.44 -16.30 -0.63
N LEU A 48 -1.14 -15.08 -1.10
CA LEU A 48 -1.68 -14.52 -2.34
C LEU A 48 -1.03 -15.09 -3.60
N PHE A 49 0.23 -15.52 -3.53
CA PHE A 49 0.98 -16.10 -4.65
C PHE A 49 0.77 -17.61 -4.79
N ASP A 50 0.24 -18.25 -3.76
CA ASP A 50 -0.02 -19.69 -3.72
C ASP A 50 -0.94 -20.16 -4.87
N GLY A 51 -0.42 -21.09 -5.67
CA GLY A 51 -1.08 -21.60 -6.88
C GLY A 51 -0.87 -20.78 -8.16
N PHE A 52 -0.06 -19.71 -8.12
CA PHE A 52 0.27 -18.90 -9.31
C PHE A 52 1.72 -19.04 -9.79
N PHE A 53 2.59 -19.66 -9.00
CA PHE A 53 3.98 -19.95 -9.37
C PHE A 53 4.31 -21.42 -9.05
N ASP A 54 4.99 -22.09 -9.97
CA ASP A 54 5.32 -23.53 -9.84
C ASP A 54 6.23 -23.83 -8.64
N GLU A 55 7.17 -22.92 -8.32
CA GLU A 55 8.15 -23.07 -7.24
C GLU A 55 8.04 -21.93 -6.22
N LEU A 56 6.97 -21.92 -5.41
CA LEU A 56 6.80 -20.92 -4.35
C LEU A 56 7.49 -21.36 -3.04
N PRO A 57 8.58 -20.69 -2.61
CA PRO A 57 9.38 -21.10 -1.45
C PRO A 57 8.64 -20.85 -0.13
N GLY A 58 8.97 -21.63 0.91
CA GLY A 58 8.36 -21.53 2.25
C GLY A 58 8.51 -20.14 2.89
N ASP A 59 7.75 -19.84 3.94
CA ASP A 59 7.70 -18.49 4.57
C ASP A 59 9.09 -17.86 4.81
N ASP A 60 10.02 -18.60 5.41
CA ASP A 60 11.36 -18.08 5.75
C ASP A 60 12.27 -17.89 4.53
N GLU A 61 12.09 -18.69 3.49
CA GLU A 61 12.83 -18.58 2.24
C GLU A 61 12.27 -17.45 1.38
N LEU A 62 10.95 -17.29 1.36
CA LEU A 62 10.29 -16.18 0.69
C LEU A 62 10.65 -14.84 1.32
N GLU A 63 10.69 -14.73 2.65
CA GLU A 63 11.11 -13.49 3.33
C GLU A 63 12.54 -13.11 2.96
N LYS A 64 13.47 -14.09 2.91
CA LYS A 64 14.84 -13.88 2.42
C LYS A 64 14.85 -13.45 0.95
N ALA A 65 14.02 -14.07 0.10
CA ALA A 65 13.92 -13.73 -1.31
C ALA A 65 13.41 -12.29 -1.51
N ILE A 66 12.41 -11.85 -0.73
CA ILE A 66 11.92 -10.47 -0.71
C ILE A 66 13.04 -9.52 -0.25
N GLY A 67 13.80 -9.90 0.79
CA GLY A 67 14.95 -9.13 1.26
C GLY A 67 16.04 -8.95 0.20
N ASN A 68 16.40 -10.03 -0.50
CA ASN A 68 17.34 -9.99 -1.61
C ASN A 68 16.80 -9.15 -2.78
N ALA A 69 15.50 -9.24 -3.09
CA ALA A 69 14.88 -8.41 -4.12
C ALA A 69 14.94 -6.91 -3.76
N ARG A 70 14.84 -6.53 -2.48
CA ARG A 70 15.06 -5.12 -2.07
C ARG A 70 16.48 -4.65 -2.40
N VAL A 71 17.49 -5.46 -2.09
CA VAL A 71 18.89 -5.15 -2.44
C VAL A 71 19.06 -5.03 -3.94
N GLU A 72 18.57 -6.00 -4.72
CA GLU A 72 18.67 -5.97 -6.18
C GLU A 72 18.01 -4.72 -6.79
N VAL A 73 16.80 -4.38 -6.32
CA VAL A 73 16.09 -3.18 -6.78
C VAL A 73 16.86 -1.91 -6.41
N PHE A 74 17.40 -1.81 -5.20
CA PHE A 74 18.18 -0.65 -4.79
C PHE A 74 19.43 -0.47 -5.66
N GLU A 75 20.20 -1.53 -5.87
CA GLU A 75 21.41 -1.51 -6.70
C GLU A 75 21.10 -1.14 -8.16
N ARG A 76 20.04 -1.73 -8.73
CA ARG A 76 19.60 -1.45 -10.10
C ARG A 76 19.22 0.03 -10.29
N LEU A 77 18.52 0.60 -9.31
CA LEU A 77 17.97 1.96 -9.43
C LEU A 77 18.96 3.03 -8.96
N GLN A 78 19.97 2.69 -8.17
CA GLN A 78 20.94 3.63 -7.59
C GLN A 78 21.51 4.65 -8.60
N PRO A 79 21.92 4.28 -9.83
CA PRO A 79 22.45 5.24 -10.80
C PRO A 79 21.42 6.28 -11.25
N MET A 80 20.13 5.96 -11.17
CA MET A 80 19.03 6.78 -11.67
C MET A 80 18.32 7.56 -10.56
N LEU A 81 18.51 7.17 -9.30
CA LEU A 81 17.92 7.84 -8.13
C LEU A 81 18.28 9.33 -8.06
N ALA A 82 19.43 9.76 -8.60
CA ALA A 82 19.84 11.16 -8.61
C ALA A 82 18.94 12.07 -9.46
N GLY A 83 18.25 11.53 -10.48
CA GLY A 83 17.36 12.28 -11.37
C GLY A 83 15.89 12.30 -10.92
N LEU A 84 15.50 11.39 -10.04
CA LEU A 84 14.12 11.29 -9.54
C LEU A 84 13.65 12.42 -8.61
N PRO A 85 14.50 13.20 -7.89
CA PRO A 85 14.01 14.25 -6.98
C PRO A 85 13.32 15.42 -7.68
N ALA A 86 13.47 15.54 -9.02
CA ALA A 86 12.73 16.50 -9.82
C ALA A 86 11.24 16.15 -9.97
N LEU A 87 10.84 14.93 -9.56
CA LEU A 87 9.47 14.43 -9.61
C LEU A 87 8.86 14.38 -8.21
N ASP A 88 7.53 14.49 -8.12
CA ASP A 88 6.81 14.11 -6.90
C ASP A 88 7.04 12.63 -6.57
N VAL A 89 6.92 12.24 -5.30
CA VAL A 89 7.20 10.88 -4.81
C VAL A 89 6.45 9.80 -5.62
N TYR A 90 5.21 10.06 -6.00
CA TYR A 90 4.41 9.09 -6.76
C TYR A 90 4.90 8.95 -8.20
N SER A 91 5.24 10.07 -8.84
CA SER A 91 5.81 10.06 -10.19
C SER A 91 7.22 9.44 -10.22
N GLY A 92 8.04 9.71 -9.20
CA GLY A 92 9.33 9.05 -9.00
C GLY A 92 9.20 7.54 -8.79
N MET A 93 8.20 7.10 -8.02
CA MET A 93 7.87 5.68 -7.82
C MET A 93 7.55 4.99 -9.14
N ARG A 94 6.66 5.59 -9.94
CA ARG A 94 6.30 5.07 -11.27
C ARG A 94 7.50 5.00 -12.20
N ALA A 95 8.31 6.05 -12.25
CA ALA A 95 9.51 6.07 -13.07
C ALA A 95 10.51 4.99 -12.63
N GLY A 96 10.71 4.81 -11.32
CA GLY A 96 11.57 3.76 -10.76
C GLY A 96 11.08 2.35 -11.12
N ILE A 97 9.78 2.08 -10.99
CA ILE A 97 9.19 0.78 -11.34
C ILE A 97 9.30 0.51 -12.84
N ALA A 98 9.16 1.52 -13.70
CA ALA A 98 9.30 1.37 -15.15
C ALA A 98 10.71 0.97 -15.62
N LEU A 99 11.71 1.00 -14.74
CA LEU A 99 13.08 0.59 -15.02
C LEU A 99 13.36 -0.85 -14.60
N LEU A 100 12.37 -1.54 -14.02
CA LEU A 100 12.48 -2.94 -13.65
C LEU A 100 12.19 -3.83 -14.87
N PRO A 101 12.72 -5.07 -14.91
CA PRO A 101 12.39 -6.03 -15.95
C PRO A 101 10.87 -6.24 -16.09
N ASP A 102 10.39 -6.38 -17.33
CA ASP A 102 8.99 -6.64 -17.62
C ASP A 102 8.75 -8.12 -17.96
N GLY A 103 8.97 -8.98 -16.97
CA GLY A 103 8.72 -10.42 -17.06
C GLY A 103 7.51 -10.87 -16.25
N ASP A 104 7.31 -12.18 -16.19
CA ASP A 104 6.21 -12.86 -15.50
C ASP A 104 6.70 -13.89 -14.45
N SER A 105 8.01 -13.92 -14.18
CA SER A 105 8.59 -14.86 -13.22
C SER A 105 8.31 -14.46 -11.77
N LEU A 106 8.49 -15.41 -10.83
CA LEU A 106 8.47 -15.10 -9.40
C LEU A 106 9.50 -14.02 -9.05
N ALA A 107 10.68 -14.02 -9.68
CA ALA A 107 11.69 -12.99 -9.44
C ALA A 107 11.20 -11.59 -9.84
N ASP A 108 10.45 -11.47 -10.94
CA ASP A 108 9.86 -10.20 -11.39
C ASP A 108 8.76 -9.73 -10.43
N ALA A 109 7.90 -10.64 -9.99
CA ALA A 109 6.90 -10.35 -8.96
C ALA A 109 7.54 -9.88 -7.65
N LEU A 110 8.61 -10.53 -7.19
CA LEU A 110 9.33 -10.15 -5.97
C LEU A 110 10.02 -8.79 -6.09
N ARG A 111 10.58 -8.45 -7.26
CA ARG A 111 11.08 -7.08 -7.53
C ARG A 111 9.96 -6.05 -7.40
N LEU A 112 8.77 -6.34 -7.90
CA LEU A 112 7.62 -5.45 -7.81
C LEU A 112 7.05 -5.30 -6.39
N ILE A 113 7.16 -6.34 -5.54
CA ILE A 113 6.91 -6.23 -4.10
C ILE A 113 7.98 -5.39 -3.39
N ALA A 114 9.24 -5.57 -3.77
CA ALA A 114 10.37 -4.85 -3.17
C ALA A 114 10.45 -3.37 -3.59
N ALA A 115 10.01 -3.03 -4.79
CA ALA A 115 10.22 -1.70 -5.35
C ALA A 115 9.55 -0.56 -4.57
N PRO A 116 8.27 -0.65 -4.16
CA PRO A 116 7.67 0.36 -3.30
C PRO A 116 8.38 0.50 -1.96
N ALA A 117 8.86 -0.61 -1.40
CA ALA A 117 9.58 -0.65 -0.13
C ALA A 117 10.94 0.09 -0.18
N VAL A 118 11.60 0.09 -1.35
CA VAL A 118 12.89 0.76 -1.56
C VAL A 118 12.70 2.20 -2.04
N LEU A 119 11.85 2.42 -3.03
CA LEU A 119 11.67 3.72 -3.67
C LEU A 119 10.99 4.74 -2.75
N THR A 120 10.02 4.32 -1.92
CA THR A 120 9.29 5.25 -1.03
C THR A 120 10.26 5.95 -0.06
N PRO A 121 11.06 5.23 0.76
CA PRO A 121 12.02 5.88 1.64
C PRO A 121 13.12 6.63 0.88
N ALA A 122 13.62 6.08 -0.23
CA ALA A 122 14.65 6.75 -1.02
C ALA A 122 14.18 8.12 -1.56
N LEU A 123 12.99 8.18 -2.16
CA LEU A 123 12.43 9.41 -2.73
C LEU A 123 12.10 10.44 -1.64
N LEU A 124 11.54 10.01 -0.51
CA LEU A 124 11.28 10.90 0.63
C LEU A 124 12.56 11.51 1.20
N ARG A 125 13.63 10.70 1.34
CA ARG A 125 14.93 11.18 1.82
C ARG A 125 15.57 12.13 0.82
N LEU A 126 15.58 11.78 -0.46
CA LEU A 126 16.10 12.63 -1.51
C LEU A 126 15.36 13.98 -1.59
N GLY A 127 14.05 14.00 -1.41
CA GLY A 127 13.25 15.22 -1.33
C GLY A 127 13.66 16.15 -0.16
N ARG A 128 14.31 15.60 0.88
CA ARG A 128 14.89 16.36 2.00
C ARG A 128 16.38 16.69 1.83
N GLY A 129 16.96 16.37 0.67
CA GLY A 129 18.40 16.49 0.44
C GLY A 129 19.24 15.44 1.17
N GLU A 130 18.62 14.38 1.69
CA GLU A 130 19.30 13.28 2.37
C GLU A 130 19.67 12.15 1.39
N LYS A 131 20.72 11.40 1.70
CA LYS A 131 21.10 10.22 0.90
C LYS A 131 20.15 9.05 1.17
N PRO A 132 19.79 8.25 0.14
CA PRO A 132 19.13 6.97 0.32
C PRO A 132 19.95 6.03 1.20
N VAL A 133 19.28 5.23 2.02
CA VAL A 133 19.89 4.20 2.87
C VAL A 133 19.76 2.85 2.17
N PRO A 134 20.84 2.06 2.02
CA PRO A 134 20.77 0.75 1.37
C PRO A 134 19.92 -0.22 2.21
N PRO A 135 19.14 -1.13 1.58
CA PRO A 135 18.34 -2.16 2.25
C PRO A 135 19.18 -3.15 3.08
N ASP A 136 18.53 -3.81 4.04
CA ASP A 136 19.09 -4.95 4.77
C ASP A 136 18.27 -6.19 4.39
N ALA A 137 18.89 -7.09 3.63
CA ALA A 137 18.25 -8.32 3.16
C ALA A 137 17.80 -9.25 4.29
N ARG A 138 18.33 -9.08 5.51
CA ARG A 138 17.96 -9.90 6.68
C ARG A 138 16.86 -9.29 7.53
N ALA A 139 16.54 -8.01 7.33
CA ALA A 139 15.49 -7.34 8.08
C ALA A 139 14.10 -7.73 7.55
N ASP A 140 13.12 -7.85 8.45
CA ASP A 140 11.71 -8.01 8.05
C ASP A 140 11.25 -6.83 7.19
N HIS A 141 10.34 -7.08 6.24
CA HIS A 141 9.91 -6.10 5.22
C HIS A 141 9.57 -4.70 5.77
N ALA A 142 8.64 -4.60 6.73
CA ALA A 142 8.23 -3.31 7.29
C ALA A 142 9.33 -2.65 8.13
N ASN A 143 10.16 -3.44 8.81
CA ASN A 143 11.27 -2.95 9.60
C ASN A 143 12.33 -2.30 8.70
N ASP A 144 12.66 -2.95 7.58
CA ASP A 144 13.64 -2.45 6.62
C ASP A 144 13.16 -1.16 5.93
N MET A 145 11.86 -1.07 5.60
CA MET A 145 11.27 0.17 5.07
C MET A 145 11.47 1.37 6.01
N LEU A 146 11.19 1.19 7.31
CA LEU A 146 11.37 2.24 8.31
C LEU A 146 12.84 2.57 8.54
N ARG A 147 13.71 1.55 8.61
CA ARG A 147 15.16 1.77 8.71
C ARG A 147 15.68 2.56 7.50
N MET A 148 15.22 2.25 6.30
CA MET A 148 15.58 3.00 5.11
C MET A 148 15.03 4.43 5.11
N LEU A 149 13.87 4.68 5.74
CA LEU A 149 13.25 6.01 5.84
C LEU A 149 13.95 6.90 6.87
N SER A 150 14.09 6.42 8.10
CA SER A 150 14.51 7.20 9.29
C SER A 150 15.87 6.79 9.86
N GLY A 151 16.58 5.84 9.25
CA GLY A 151 17.86 5.31 9.75
C GLY A 151 17.72 4.29 10.88
N THR A 152 16.64 4.36 11.66
CA THR A 152 16.26 3.40 12.69
C THR A 152 14.78 3.02 12.57
N ALA A 153 14.39 1.91 13.20
CA ALA A 153 13.01 1.45 13.22
C ALA A 153 12.63 1.04 14.65
N SER A 154 11.59 1.67 15.19
CA SER A 154 10.99 1.23 16.45
C SER A 154 10.22 -0.07 16.23
N PRO A 155 10.36 -1.10 17.08
CA PRO A 155 9.57 -2.34 16.97
C PRO A 155 8.06 -2.10 16.92
N ALA A 156 7.57 -1.07 17.64
CA ALA A 156 6.16 -0.71 17.63
C ALA A 156 5.71 -0.12 16.27
N LEU A 157 6.55 0.75 15.68
CA LEU A 157 6.27 1.31 14.35
C LEU A 157 6.39 0.25 13.26
N ALA A 158 7.39 -0.64 13.33
CA ALA A 158 7.56 -1.75 12.40
C ALA A 158 6.33 -2.67 12.42
N LYS A 159 5.83 -3.04 13.62
CA LYS A 159 4.61 -3.85 13.73
C LYS A 159 3.36 -3.12 13.21
N ALA A 160 3.28 -1.80 13.43
CA ALA A 160 2.18 -0.99 12.92
C ALA A 160 2.18 -0.93 11.39
N LEU A 161 3.34 -0.71 10.77
CA LEU A 161 3.49 -0.70 9.31
C LEU A 161 3.23 -2.08 8.71
N ASP A 162 3.75 -3.16 9.31
CA ASP A 162 3.47 -4.54 8.90
C ASP A 162 1.96 -4.84 8.92
N THR A 163 1.27 -4.46 10.00
CA THR A 163 -0.18 -4.61 10.12
C THR A 163 -0.91 -3.78 9.05
N TYR A 164 -0.45 -2.55 8.78
CA TYR A 164 -1.01 -1.71 7.72
C TYR A 164 -0.87 -2.37 6.35
N LEU A 165 0.32 -2.87 6.00
CA LEU A 165 0.58 -3.53 4.71
C LEU A 165 -0.27 -4.79 4.53
N VAL A 166 -0.42 -5.61 5.57
CA VAL A 166 -1.36 -6.75 5.57
C VAL A 166 -2.79 -6.26 5.32
N THR A 167 -3.20 -5.17 5.98
CA THR A 167 -4.57 -4.66 5.90
C THR A 167 -4.96 -4.14 4.52
N VAL A 168 -4.00 -3.62 3.77
CA VAL A 168 -4.23 -3.06 2.43
C VAL A 168 -3.75 -3.98 1.29
N SER A 169 -3.42 -5.23 1.61
CA SER A 169 -2.79 -6.19 0.69
C SER A 169 -3.66 -6.56 -0.52
N ASP A 170 -4.98 -6.62 -0.35
CA ASP A 170 -5.93 -6.78 -1.46
C ASP A 170 -7.29 -6.19 -1.12
N HIS A 171 -8.05 -5.82 -2.16
CA HIS A 171 -9.41 -5.29 -2.00
C HIS A 171 -10.27 -5.53 -3.26
N GLY A 172 -10.23 -6.76 -3.77
CA GLY A 172 -11.02 -7.20 -4.92
C GLY A 172 -10.78 -6.40 -6.20
N LEU A 173 -11.83 -6.30 -7.04
CA LEU A 173 -11.74 -5.69 -8.37
C LEU A 173 -11.93 -4.16 -8.34
N ASN A 174 -11.16 -3.46 -7.51
CA ASN A 174 -11.11 -2.00 -7.52
C ASN A 174 -10.49 -1.46 -8.82
N ALA A 175 -10.58 -0.15 -9.07
CA ALA A 175 -10.18 0.47 -10.33
C ALA A 175 -8.72 0.19 -10.74
N SER A 176 -7.77 0.19 -9.80
CA SER A 176 -6.37 -0.12 -10.11
C SER A 176 -6.16 -1.61 -10.40
N THR A 177 -6.78 -2.50 -9.62
CA THR A 177 -6.74 -3.95 -9.90
C THR A 177 -7.35 -4.25 -11.26
N PHE A 178 -8.46 -3.61 -11.62
CA PHE A 178 -9.09 -3.76 -12.93
C PHE A 178 -8.18 -3.26 -14.07
N ALA A 179 -7.56 -2.09 -13.92
CA ALA A 179 -6.61 -1.55 -14.91
C ALA A 179 -5.40 -2.49 -15.12
N THR A 180 -4.85 -3.02 -14.03
CA THR A 180 -3.77 -4.03 -14.08
C THR A 180 -4.22 -5.28 -14.85
N ARG A 181 -5.43 -5.79 -14.59
CA ARG A 181 -5.97 -6.96 -15.30
C ARG A 181 -6.22 -6.70 -16.77
N VAL A 182 -6.67 -5.51 -17.15
CA VAL A 182 -6.87 -5.15 -18.57
C VAL A 182 -5.54 -5.26 -19.32
N VAL A 183 -4.45 -4.71 -18.79
CA VAL A 183 -3.13 -4.81 -19.43
C VAL A 183 -2.58 -6.24 -19.38
N ALA A 184 -2.71 -6.94 -18.25
CA ALA A 184 -2.29 -8.34 -18.17
C ALA A 184 -3.05 -9.25 -19.16
N SER A 185 -4.32 -8.94 -19.48
CA SER A 185 -5.12 -9.71 -20.45
C SER A 185 -4.57 -9.68 -21.88
N THR A 186 -3.68 -8.74 -22.20
CA THR A 186 -2.96 -8.68 -23.48
C THR A 186 -1.64 -9.45 -23.45
N GLN A 187 -1.39 -10.24 -22.40
CA GLN A 187 -0.13 -10.96 -22.16
C GLN A 187 1.09 -10.03 -22.00
N ALA A 188 0.88 -8.79 -21.55
CA ALA A 188 1.97 -7.91 -21.16
C ALA A 188 2.63 -8.42 -19.85
N GLY A 189 3.90 -8.09 -19.65
CA GLY A 189 4.63 -8.44 -18.43
C GLY A 189 4.08 -7.76 -17.18
N LEU A 190 4.51 -8.25 -16.01
CA LEU A 190 4.00 -7.79 -14.72
C LEU A 190 4.31 -6.32 -14.46
N THR A 191 5.45 -5.81 -14.92
CA THR A 191 5.84 -4.40 -14.72
C THR A 191 4.89 -3.48 -15.50
N SER A 192 4.59 -3.81 -16.75
CA SER A 192 3.60 -3.09 -17.57
C SER A 192 2.21 -3.10 -16.92
N ALA A 193 1.76 -4.25 -16.42
CA ALA A 193 0.46 -4.37 -15.77
C ALA A 193 0.38 -3.59 -14.44
N ILE A 194 1.44 -3.60 -13.64
CA ILE A 194 1.51 -2.83 -12.39
C ILE A 194 1.55 -1.32 -12.66
N LEU A 195 2.27 -0.86 -13.70
CA LEU A 195 2.28 0.55 -14.07
C LEU A 195 0.89 1.08 -14.46
N ALA A 196 0.06 0.26 -15.10
CA ALA A 196 -1.34 0.61 -15.38
C ALA A 196 -2.16 0.76 -14.08
N GLY A 197 -1.97 -0.17 -13.14
CA GLY A 197 -2.59 -0.11 -11.81
C GLY A 197 -2.17 1.14 -11.04
N LEU A 198 -0.88 1.49 -11.02
CA LEU A 198 -0.36 2.72 -10.43
C LEU A 198 -0.91 3.97 -11.13
N GLY A 199 -1.09 3.92 -12.46
CA GLY A 199 -1.75 4.98 -13.21
C GLY A 199 -3.15 5.29 -12.67
N ALA A 200 -3.96 4.25 -12.46
CA ALA A 200 -5.31 4.37 -11.91
C ALA A 200 -5.31 4.73 -10.41
N LEU A 201 -4.39 4.18 -9.63
CA LEU A 201 -4.30 4.40 -8.17
C LEU A 201 -3.98 5.85 -7.80
N LYS A 202 -3.21 6.59 -8.63
CA LYS A 202 -2.94 8.02 -8.42
C LYS A 202 -4.20 8.90 -8.39
N GLY A 203 -5.28 8.47 -9.04
CA GLY A 203 -6.48 9.28 -9.21
C GLY A 203 -7.07 9.75 -7.88
N PRO A 204 -7.57 11.00 -7.77
CA PRO A 204 -8.12 11.55 -6.53
C PRO A 204 -9.38 10.83 -6.05
N LEU A 205 -10.08 10.11 -6.94
CA LEU A 205 -11.25 9.29 -6.62
C LEU A 205 -10.90 7.83 -6.25
N HIS A 206 -9.61 7.52 -6.13
CA HIS A 206 -9.10 6.19 -5.76
C HIS A 206 -8.02 6.32 -4.67
N GLY A 207 -6.77 5.94 -4.94
CA GLY A 207 -5.68 5.98 -3.96
C GLY A 207 -5.17 7.39 -3.60
N GLY A 208 -5.52 8.41 -4.37
CA GLY A 208 -5.19 9.81 -4.07
C GLY A 208 -6.08 10.46 -2.99
N ALA A 209 -7.16 9.80 -2.57
CA ALA A 209 -8.12 10.32 -1.59
C ALA A 209 -7.58 10.62 -0.16
N PRO A 210 -6.51 9.96 0.35
CA PRO A 210 -6.01 10.23 1.70
C PRO A 210 -5.33 11.60 1.89
N GLY A 211 -4.82 12.25 0.83
CA GLY A 211 -4.18 13.58 0.93
C GLY A 211 -5.12 14.63 1.57
N PRO A 212 -6.34 14.81 1.01
CA PRO A 212 -7.39 15.63 1.60
C PRO A 212 -7.80 15.28 3.04
N VAL A 213 -7.58 14.03 3.49
CA VAL A 213 -7.87 13.63 4.89
C VAL A 213 -6.88 14.26 5.86
N ILE A 214 -5.59 14.33 5.50
CA ILE A 214 -4.58 14.95 6.36
C ILE A 214 -4.82 16.46 6.44
N GLU A 215 -5.09 17.11 5.31
CA GLU A 215 -5.45 18.53 5.27
C GLU A 215 -6.71 18.84 6.09
N MET A 216 -7.71 17.94 6.03
CA MET A 216 -8.91 18.01 6.86
C MET A 216 -8.57 17.91 8.36
N LEU A 217 -7.68 16.98 8.75
CA LEU A 217 -7.26 16.84 10.15
C LEU A 217 -6.48 18.07 10.65
N ASP A 218 -5.59 18.63 9.82
CA ASP A 218 -4.86 19.87 10.13
C ASP A 218 -5.84 21.06 10.30
N ALA A 219 -6.86 21.15 9.45
CA ALA A 219 -7.89 22.20 9.54
C ALA A 219 -8.77 22.03 10.80
N ILE A 220 -9.10 20.80 11.16
CA ILE A 220 -9.82 20.47 12.40
C ILE A 220 -8.97 20.87 13.61
N GLU A 221 -7.68 20.52 13.63
CA GLU A 221 -6.76 20.91 14.71
C GLU A 221 -6.66 22.44 14.84
N ALA A 222 -6.46 23.13 13.72
CA ALA A 222 -6.39 24.60 13.67
C ALA A 222 -7.69 25.28 14.14
N SER A 223 -8.85 24.63 13.96
CA SER A 223 -10.13 25.17 14.41
C SER A 223 -10.30 25.15 15.93
N GLY A 224 -9.60 24.25 16.63
CA GLY A 224 -9.77 24.00 18.07
C GLY A 224 -11.12 23.38 18.47
N ASP A 225 -12.08 23.24 17.54
CA ASP A 225 -13.39 22.63 17.77
C ASP A 225 -13.79 21.76 16.56
N ALA A 226 -13.42 20.48 16.65
CA ALA A 226 -13.74 19.48 15.63
C ALA A 226 -15.25 19.35 15.38
N ALA A 227 -16.09 19.51 16.40
CA ALA A 227 -17.53 19.33 16.26
C ALA A 227 -18.15 20.51 15.50
N ALA A 228 -17.72 21.74 15.77
CA ALA A 228 -18.15 22.91 15.00
C ALA A 228 -17.65 22.86 13.56
N TRP A 229 -16.39 22.47 13.34
CA TRP A 229 -15.82 22.33 12.00
C TRP A 229 -16.64 21.35 11.15
N LEU A 230 -16.91 20.15 11.67
CA LEU A 230 -17.72 19.13 10.98
C LEU A 230 -19.15 19.59 10.69
N ARG A 231 -19.80 20.26 11.64
CA ARG A 231 -21.15 20.81 11.42
C ARG A 231 -21.17 21.82 10.27
N ASN A 232 -20.15 22.66 10.18
CA ASN A 232 -20.04 23.68 9.14
C ASN A 232 -19.82 23.07 7.74
N GLU A 233 -18.97 22.06 7.62
CA GLU A 233 -18.78 21.33 6.35
C GLU A 233 -20.08 20.68 5.88
N ILE A 234 -20.77 19.96 6.79
CA ILE A 234 -22.04 19.31 6.48
C ILE A 234 -23.10 20.34 6.07
N ALA A 235 -23.18 21.47 6.78
CA ALA A 235 -24.12 22.54 6.46
C ALA A 235 -23.85 23.18 5.08
N ARG A 236 -22.60 23.18 4.62
CA ARG A 236 -22.21 23.62 3.27
C ARG A 236 -22.43 22.57 2.19
N GLY A 237 -22.78 21.33 2.55
CA GLY A 237 -22.92 20.21 1.61
C GLY A 237 -21.58 19.64 1.15
N GLU A 238 -20.50 19.93 1.87
CA GLU A 238 -19.16 19.43 1.56
C GLU A 238 -19.03 17.96 1.95
N ARG A 239 -18.15 17.24 1.23
CA ARG A 239 -17.86 15.83 1.53
C ARG A 239 -16.84 15.75 2.66
N ILE A 240 -17.12 14.90 3.66
CA ILE A 240 -16.15 14.61 4.71
C ILE A 240 -15.16 13.55 4.22
N MET A 241 -13.91 13.95 4.06
CA MET A 241 -12.86 13.07 3.54
C MET A 241 -12.63 11.88 4.48
N GLY A 242 -12.47 10.68 3.91
CA GLY A 242 -12.37 9.44 4.68
C GLY A 242 -13.71 8.82 5.11
N PHE A 243 -14.85 9.43 4.75
CA PHE A 243 -16.18 8.86 4.96
C PHE A 243 -16.86 8.49 3.64
N GLY A 244 -17.58 7.37 3.64
CA GLY A 244 -18.27 6.82 2.47
C GLY A 244 -17.40 5.84 1.68
N HIS A 245 -18.02 4.77 1.17
CA HIS A 245 -17.34 3.75 0.37
C HIS A 245 -18.30 3.19 -0.69
N ARG A 246 -17.78 2.80 -1.87
CA ARG A 246 -18.63 2.27 -2.96
C ARG A 246 -19.28 0.94 -2.59
N ILE A 247 -18.48 0.05 -1.99
CA ILE A 247 -18.89 -1.30 -1.57
C ILE A 247 -19.44 -1.31 -0.13
N TYR A 248 -18.64 -0.94 0.88
CA TYR A 248 -19.12 -0.91 2.27
C TYR A 248 -20.28 0.06 2.49
N ARG A 249 -21.42 -0.49 2.91
CA ARG A 249 -22.59 0.24 3.42
C ARG A 249 -22.57 0.37 4.93
N VAL A 250 -21.78 -0.48 5.58
CA VAL A 250 -21.44 -0.42 6.99
C VAL A 250 -19.99 0.06 7.16
N ARG A 251 -19.46 -0.04 8.38
CA ARG A 251 -18.10 0.33 8.68
C ARG A 251 -17.09 -0.57 7.96
N ASP A 252 -16.09 0.03 7.34
CA ASP A 252 -14.99 -0.71 6.70
C ASP A 252 -14.16 -1.44 7.77
N PRO A 253 -14.00 -2.77 7.69
CA PRO A 253 -13.26 -3.55 8.69
C PRO A 253 -11.78 -3.13 8.78
N ARG A 254 -11.19 -2.64 7.69
CA ARG A 254 -9.82 -2.13 7.67
C ARG A 254 -9.69 -0.90 8.56
N ALA A 255 -10.71 -0.05 8.60
CA ALA A 255 -10.69 1.15 9.43
C ALA A 255 -10.62 0.81 10.93
N ASP A 256 -11.22 -0.30 11.37
CA ASP A 256 -11.14 -0.74 12.76
C ASP A 256 -9.77 -1.30 13.14
N VAL A 257 -9.17 -2.08 12.24
CA VAL A 257 -7.79 -2.54 12.40
C VAL A 257 -6.84 -1.34 12.53
N LEU A 258 -6.91 -0.39 11.59
CA LEU A 258 -6.02 0.77 11.60
C LEU A 258 -6.25 1.69 12.81
N LYS A 259 -7.50 1.87 13.24
CA LYS A 259 -7.82 2.59 14.47
C LYS A 259 -7.20 1.95 15.71
N ALA A 260 -7.22 0.62 15.79
CA ALA A 260 -6.58 -0.09 16.90
C ALA A 260 -5.05 0.08 16.88
N VAL A 261 -4.43 0.06 15.70
CA VAL A 261 -3.00 0.34 15.53
C VAL A 261 -2.65 1.75 16.01
N VAL A 262 -3.35 2.78 15.52
CA VAL A 262 -3.10 4.18 15.91
C VAL A 262 -3.27 4.38 17.41
N ARG A 263 -4.30 3.78 18.04
CA ARG A 263 -4.50 3.84 19.50
C ARG A 263 -3.30 3.26 20.27
N ARG A 264 -2.75 2.13 19.83
CA ARG A 264 -1.58 1.51 20.49
C ARG A 264 -0.32 2.36 20.34
N LEU A 265 -0.14 3.01 19.18
CA LEU A 265 0.98 3.93 18.95
C LEU A 265 0.85 5.19 19.81
N GLY A 266 -0.33 5.80 19.87
CA GLY A 266 -0.56 7.04 20.63
C GLY A 266 -0.39 6.88 22.14
N THR A 267 -0.48 5.66 22.67
CA THR A 267 -0.17 5.35 24.07
C THR A 267 1.32 5.11 24.36
N ARG A 268 2.16 4.97 23.32
CA ARG A 268 3.57 4.52 23.43
C ARG A 268 4.60 5.43 22.76
N CYS A 269 4.17 6.39 21.94
CA CYS A 269 5.02 7.40 21.30
C CYS A 269 4.51 8.79 21.66
N GLU A 270 5.42 9.78 21.68
CA GLU A 270 5.06 11.20 21.62
C GLU A 270 4.19 11.41 20.38
N THR A 271 2.90 11.61 20.60
CA THR A 271 1.92 11.83 19.55
C THR A 271 2.19 13.16 18.83
N GLY A 272 2.17 13.15 17.50
CA GLY A 272 2.01 14.39 16.70
C GLY A 272 3.11 14.70 15.69
N SER A 273 4.25 13.99 15.67
CA SER A 273 5.26 14.20 14.62
C SER A 273 5.00 13.32 13.40
N ARG A 274 4.92 13.93 12.22
CA ARG A 274 4.93 13.20 10.96
C ARG A 274 6.31 12.55 10.82
N LEU A 275 6.35 11.25 10.50
CA LEU A 275 7.61 10.56 10.14
C LEU A 275 8.20 11.12 8.83
N ALA A 276 7.35 11.82 8.06
CA ALA A 276 7.70 12.47 6.82
C ALA A 276 6.86 13.70 6.49
#